data_AF-A0A1Q6V1H9-F1
#
_entry.id   AF-A0A1Q6V1H9-F1
#
_cell.length_a   1.000
_cell.length_b   1.000
_cell.length_c   1.000
_cell.angle_alpha   90.00
_cell.angle_beta   90.00
_cell.angle_gamma   90.00
#
_symmetry.space_group_name_H-M   'P 1'
#
loop_
_entity.id
_entity.type
_entity.pdbx_description
1 polymer ?
#
loop_
_entity_poly.entity_id
_entity_poly.type
_entity_poly.pdbx_seq_one_letter_code
_entity_poly.pdbx_strand_id
1 'polypeptide(L)'
;MLKKDIIEARKDVGRLIIKVLTGQLCVKNALLLFPKGINDPSIKCAWHAICHFEADEDLRRDDLLYRDEQDNYLEMLSNILSKGESIPSDILADYKDYYEDANLPISNGLKGFFQSILRFLNVK
;
A
#
# COMPACT_ATOMS: atom_id res chain seq x y z
N MET A 1 -19.48 3.90 -9.75
CA MET A 1 -18.13 3.89 -10.38
C MET A 1 -18.12 2.84 -11.46
N LEU A 2 -17.60 3.11 -12.64
CA LEU A 2 -17.60 2.12 -13.73
C LEU A 2 -16.53 1.07 -13.49
N LYS A 3 -16.77 -0.18 -13.91
CA LYS A 3 -15.79 -1.27 -13.81
C LYS A 3 -14.46 -0.92 -14.52
N LYS A 4 -14.54 -0.11 -15.58
CA LYS A 4 -13.38 0.43 -16.30
C LYS A 4 -12.50 1.33 -15.43
N ASP A 5 -13.12 2.14 -14.57
CA ASP A 5 -12.41 3.06 -13.68
C ASP A 5 -11.59 2.29 -12.62
N ILE A 6 -12.11 1.16 -12.13
CA ILE A 6 -11.40 0.29 -11.17
C ILE A 6 -10.18 -0.35 -11.82
N ILE A 7 -10.32 -0.84 -13.05
CA ILE A 7 -9.23 -1.50 -13.77
C ILE A 7 -8.08 -0.53 -14.01
N GLU A 8 -8.37 0.68 -14.50
CA GLU A 8 -7.32 1.69 -14.73
C GLU A 8 -6.70 2.17 -13.40
N ALA A 9 -7.51 2.35 -12.36
CA ALA A 9 -6.99 2.71 -11.04
C ALA A 9 -6.03 1.67 -10.46
N ARG A 10 -6.33 0.37 -10.64
CA ARG A 10 -5.41 -0.71 -10.25
C ARG A 10 -4.11 -0.62 -11.05
N LYS A 11 -4.18 -0.43 -12.37
CA LYS A 11 -2.99 -0.26 -13.21
C LYS A 11 -2.14 0.92 -12.76
N ASP A 12 -2.76 2.04 -12.44
CA ASP A 12 -2.07 3.23 -11.95
C ASP A 12 -1.36 2.94 -10.61
N VAL A 13 -2.03 2.27 -9.67
CA VAL A 13 -1.40 1.83 -8.41
C VAL A 13 -0.23 0.87 -8.66
N GLY A 14 -0.36 -0.09 -9.58
CA GLY A 14 0.73 -0.98 -9.96
C GLY A 14 1.97 -0.20 -10.45
N ARG A 15 1.76 0.82 -11.29
CA ARG A 15 2.84 1.72 -11.73
C ARG A 15 3.44 2.54 -10.59
N LEU A 16 2.63 2.99 -9.62
CA LEU A 16 3.13 3.73 -8.46
C LEU A 16 4.05 2.87 -7.60
N ILE A 17 3.70 1.60 -7.37
CA ILE A 17 4.54 0.65 -6.62
C ILE A 17 5.90 0.49 -7.30
N ILE A 18 5.93 0.27 -8.62
CA ILE A 18 7.19 0.16 -9.37
C ILE A 18 8.05 1.42 -9.24
N LYS A 19 7.44 2.61 -9.31
CA LYS A 19 8.18 3.87 -9.13
C LYS A 19 8.76 4.02 -7.73
N VAL A 20 8.08 3.51 -6.70
CA VAL A 20 8.60 3.44 -5.32
C VAL A 20 9.80 2.49 -5.25
N LEU A 21 9.63 1.25 -5.70
CA LEU A 21 10.69 0.23 -5.67
C LEU A 21 11.95 0.65 -6.44
N THR A 22 11.77 1.35 -7.56
CA THR A 22 12.89 1.83 -8.40
C THR A 22 13.46 3.18 -7.96
N GLY A 23 12.98 3.76 -6.85
CA GLY A 23 13.43 5.06 -6.34
C GLY A 23 13.06 6.27 -7.20
N GLN A 24 12.23 6.09 -8.24
CA GLN A 24 11.74 7.17 -9.10
C GLN A 24 10.73 8.08 -8.38
N LEU A 25 10.08 7.56 -7.33
CA LEU A 25 9.10 8.29 -6.53
C LEU A 25 9.22 7.88 -5.07
N CYS A 26 9.30 8.84 -4.14
CA CYS A 26 9.23 8.50 -2.72
C CYS A 26 7.83 8.02 -2.32
N VAL A 27 7.73 7.23 -1.24
CA VAL A 27 6.47 6.69 -0.74
C VAL A 27 5.44 7.79 -0.49
N LYS A 28 5.84 8.91 0.13
CA LYS A 28 4.96 10.08 0.32
C LYS A 28 4.22 10.48 -0.95
N ASN A 29 4.98 10.70 -2.02
CA ASN A 29 4.44 11.19 -3.28
C ASN A 29 3.62 10.12 -3.97
N ALA A 30 4.00 8.84 -3.84
CA ALA A 30 3.18 7.74 -4.32
C ALA A 30 1.82 7.75 -3.62
N LEU A 31 1.77 7.78 -2.28
CA LEU A 31 0.53 7.78 -1.50
C LEU A 31 -0.40 8.97 -1.84
N LEU A 32 0.15 10.15 -2.15
CA LEU A 32 -0.65 11.30 -2.59
C LEU A 32 -1.30 11.10 -3.97
N LEU A 33 -0.68 10.30 -4.83
CA LEU A 33 -1.14 9.95 -6.17
C LEU A 33 -2.06 8.72 -6.21
N PHE A 34 -2.25 8.03 -5.08
CA PHE A 34 -3.22 6.93 -5.02
C PHE A 34 -4.62 7.42 -5.41
N PRO A 35 -5.39 6.58 -6.12
CA PRO A 35 -6.71 6.97 -6.61
C PRO A 35 -7.68 7.20 -5.45
N LYS A 36 -8.31 8.38 -5.44
CA LYS A 36 -9.22 8.84 -4.38
C LYS A 36 -10.66 8.47 -4.68
N GLY A 37 -11.43 8.16 -3.64
CA GLY A 37 -12.86 7.85 -3.76
C GLY A 37 -13.16 6.46 -4.36
N ILE A 38 -12.14 5.61 -4.51
CA ILE A 38 -12.28 4.25 -5.02
C ILE A 38 -12.35 3.25 -3.85
N ASN A 39 -13.45 2.51 -3.77
CA ASN A 39 -13.64 1.47 -2.77
C ASN A 39 -13.29 0.08 -3.34
N ASP A 40 -12.01 -0.14 -3.66
CA ASP A 40 -11.50 -1.42 -4.17
C ASP A 40 -10.57 -2.07 -3.14
N PRO A 41 -10.81 -3.33 -2.71
CA PRO A 41 -9.96 -4.01 -1.74
C PRO A 41 -8.51 -4.15 -2.21
N SER A 42 -8.26 -4.33 -3.51
CA SER A 42 -6.88 -4.49 -4.00
C SER A 42 -6.08 -3.19 -3.90
N ILE A 43 -6.72 -2.07 -4.23
CA ILE A 43 -6.11 -0.74 -4.07
C ILE A 43 -5.81 -0.44 -2.60
N LYS A 44 -6.72 -0.79 -1.69
CA LYS A 44 -6.50 -0.63 -0.24
C LYS A 44 -5.35 -1.49 0.26
N CYS A 45 -5.31 -2.77 -0.14
CA CYS A 45 -4.21 -3.68 0.20
C CYS A 45 -2.85 -3.10 -0.22
N ALA A 46 -2.75 -2.64 -1.46
CA ALA A 46 -1.55 -1.99 -1.97
C ALA A 46 -1.17 -0.70 -1.21
N TRP A 47 -2.16 0.10 -0.82
CA TRP A 47 -1.92 1.31 -0.03
C TRP A 47 -1.32 0.94 1.34
N HIS A 48 -1.86 -0.08 2.00
CA HIS A 48 -1.32 -0.57 3.28
C HIS A 48 0.09 -1.13 3.14
N ALA A 49 0.34 -1.93 2.10
CA ALA A 49 1.65 -2.50 1.84
C ALA A 49 2.74 -1.42 1.65
N ILE A 50 2.44 -0.36 0.90
CA ILE A 50 3.37 0.78 0.74
C ILE A 50 3.57 1.53 2.06
N CYS A 51 2.55 1.63 2.90
CA CYS A 51 2.72 2.24 4.21
C CYS A 51 3.70 1.42 5.07
N HIS A 52 3.51 0.09 5.17
CA HIS A 52 4.46 -0.78 5.87
C HIS A 52 5.89 -0.65 5.32
N PHE A 53 6.03 -0.55 4.00
CA PHE A 53 7.33 -0.31 3.37
C PHE A 53 8.06 0.94 3.88
N GLU A 54 7.34 2.03 4.09
CA GLU A 54 7.91 3.25 4.69
C GLU A 54 8.13 3.10 6.20
N ALA A 55 7.19 2.46 6.91
CA ALA A 55 7.25 2.25 8.35
C ALA A 55 8.51 1.49 8.77
N ASP A 56 8.85 0.50 7.95
CA ASP A 56 9.87 -0.49 8.26
C ASP A 56 11.21 -0.10 7.61
N GLU A 57 11.42 1.16 7.20
CA GLU A 57 12.66 1.63 6.55
C GLU A 57 13.91 1.28 7.37
N ASP A 58 13.87 1.53 8.69
CA ASP A 58 14.98 1.21 9.59
C ASP A 58 15.25 -0.30 9.64
N LEU A 59 14.19 -1.11 9.74
CA LEU A 59 14.31 -2.57 9.76
C LEU A 59 14.86 -3.12 8.44
N ARG A 60 14.40 -2.58 7.31
CA ARG A 60 14.88 -2.95 5.96
C ARG A 60 16.32 -2.55 5.69
N ARG A 61 16.79 -1.49 6.34
CA ARG A 61 18.19 -1.09 6.27
C ARG A 61 19.08 -2.09 6.99
N ASP A 62 18.60 -2.65 8.10
CA ASP A 62 19.38 -3.50 8.99
C ASP A 62 19.24 -5.01 8.66
N ASP A 63 18.12 -5.44 8.09
CA ASP A 63 17.85 -6.83 7.68
C ASP A 63 17.61 -6.94 6.15
N LEU A 64 18.62 -7.47 5.45
CA LEU A 64 18.60 -7.63 3.99
C LEU A 64 17.57 -8.66 3.52
N LEU A 65 17.37 -9.75 4.27
CA LEU A 65 16.41 -10.78 3.90
C LEU A 65 14.99 -10.22 4.00
N TYR A 66 14.70 -9.53 5.09
CA TYR A 66 13.41 -8.87 5.29
C TYR A 66 13.14 -7.82 4.21
N ARG A 67 14.15 -7.02 3.85
CA ARG A 67 14.03 -6.07 2.74
C ARG A 67 13.69 -6.76 1.43
N ASP A 68 14.41 -7.82 1.08
CA ASP A 68 14.20 -8.53 -0.18
C ASP A 68 12.80 -9.21 -0.20
N GLU A 69 12.33 -9.74 0.94
CA GLU A 69 10.95 -10.25 1.09
C GLU A 69 9.89 -9.17 0.85
N GLN A 70 10.09 -7.98 1.42
CA GLN A 70 9.14 -6.87 1.27
C GLN A 70 9.15 -6.29 -0.15
N ASP A 71 10.32 -6.18 -0.78
CA ASP A 71 10.46 -5.76 -2.18
C ASP A 71 9.77 -6.76 -3.12
N ASN A 72 9.99 -8.07 -2.93
CA ASN A 72 9.32 -9.14 -3.69
C ASN A 72 7.80 -9.11 -3.53
N TYR A 73 7.32 -8.84 -2.31
CA TYR A 73 5.88 -8.73 -2.04
C TYR A 73 5.25 -7.56 -2.79
N LEU A 74 5.86 -6.37 -2.73
CA LEU A 74 5.40 -5.22 -3.50
C LEU A 74 5.50 -5.45 -5.01
N GLU A 75 6.54 -6.11 -5.49
CA GLU A 75 6.68 -6.48 -6.90
C GLU A 75 5.51 -7.40 -7.34
N MET A 76 5.19 -8.42 -6.56
CA MET A 76 4.03 -9.29 -6.81
C MET A 76 2.73 -8.49 -6.92
N LEU A 77 2.45 -7.59 -5.96
CA LEU A 77 1.27 -6.73 -6.00
C LEU A 77 1.25 -5.86 -7.26
N SER A 78 2.39 -5.27 -7.60
CA SER A 78 2.51 -4.41 -8.79
C SER A 78 2.24 -5.18 -10.09
N ASN A 79 2.69 -6.43 -10.18
CA ASN A 79 2.52 -7.29 -11.35
C ASN A 79 1.04 -7.67 -11.57
N ILE A 80 0.31 -7.96 -10.49
CA ILE A 80 -1.13 -8.23 -10.54
C ILE A 80 -1.89 -6.96 -10.95
N LEU A 81 -1.62 -5.86 -10.24
CA LEU A 81 -2.34 -4.61 -10.41
C LEU A 81 -2.08 -3.94 -11.78
N SER A 82 -0.86 -4.08 -12.33
CA SER A 82 -0.52 -3.56 -13.66
C SER A 82 -1.29 -4.23 -14.81
N LYS A 83 -1.87 -5.41 -14.58
CA LYS A 83 -2.80 -6.07 -15.50
C LYS A 83 -4.25 -5.60 -15.29
N GLY A 84 -4.51 -4.83 -14.23
CA GLY A 84 -5.84 -4.42 -13.79
C GLY A 84 -6.59 -5.51 -13.02
N GLU A 85 -5.89 -6.60 -12.66
CA GLU A 85 -6.44 -7.74 -11.93
C GLU A 85 -6.67 -7.39 -10.45
N SER A 86 -7.58 -8.12 -9.83
CA SER A 86 -7.78 -8.03 -8.38
C SER A 86 -6.70 -8.83 -7.69
N ILE A 87 -6.18 -8.34 -6.57
CA ILE A 87 -5.34 -9.14 -5.68
C ILE A 87 -6.16 -10.38 -5.22
N PRO A 88 -5.58 -11.59 -5.25
CA PRO A 88 -6.21 -12.81 -4.78
C PRO A 88 -6.80 -12.70 -3.38
N SER A 89 -7.93 -13.39 -3.16
CA SER A 89 -8.65 -13.36 -1.88
C SER A 89 -7.80 -13.78 -0.70
N ASP A 90 -6.86 -14.70 -0.89
CA ASP A 90 -6.03 -15.24 0.20
C ASP A 90 -5.07 -14.17 0.71
N ILE A 91 -4.46 -13.41 -0.22
CA ILE A 91 -3.63 -12.25 0.13
C ILE A 91 -4.47 -11.13 0.75
N LEU A 92 -5.69 -10.92 0.27
CA LEU A 92 -6.61 -9.96 0.89
C LEU A 92 -7.05 -10.41 2.29
N ALA A 93 -7.12 -11.72 2.53
CA ALA A 93 -7.49 -12.32 3.81
C ALA A 93 -6.38 -12.11 4.85
N ASP A 94 -5.12 -12.25 4.46
CA ASP A 94 -3.96 -11.89 5.29
C ASP A 94 -3.98 -10.42 5.69
N TYR A 95 -4.62 -9.57 4.86
CA TYR A 95 -4.84 -8.17 5.18
C TYR A 95 -6.17 -7.89 5.91
N LYS A 96 -7.12 -8.84 5.95
CA LYS A 96 -8.50 -8.68 6.45
C LYS A 96 -8.56 -8.23 7.90
N ASP A 97 -7.65 -8.72 8.73
CA ASP A 97 -7.53 -8.32 10.13
C ASP A 97 -7.20 -6.82 10.28
N TYR A 98 -6.63 -6.18 9.25
CA TYR A 98 -6.37 -4.73 9.21
C TYR A 98 -7.52 -3.92 8.58
N TYR A 99 -8.53 -4.56 7.97
CA TYR A 99 -9.68 -3.88 7.37
C TYR A 99 -10.82 -3.63 8.36
N GLU A 100 -10.99 -4.46 9.39
CA GLU A 100 -12.08 -4.31 10.37
C GLU A 100 -11.85 -3.14 11.36
N ASP A 101 -10.62 -2.64 11.47
CA ASP A 101 -10.24 -1.49 12.30
C ASP A 101 -10.53 -0.11 11.68
N ALA A 102 -11.50 -0.04 10.76
CA ALA A 102 -12.07 1.24 10.30
C ALA A 102 -12.99 1.92 11.32
N ASN A 103 -13.13 1.37 12.55
CA ASN A 103 -13.68 2.05 13.72
C ASN A 103 -12.75 1.84 14.93
N LEU A 104 -11.84 2.79 15.15
CA LEU A 104 -11.02 3.00 16.37
C LEU A 104 -11.74 2.53 17.67
N PRO A 105 -11.14 1.80 18.65
CA PRO A 105 -9.82 2.07 19.27
C PRO A 105 -8.98 0.86 19.84
N ILE A 106 -7.68 1.12 20.10
CA ILE A 106 -6.69 0.43 20.99
C ILE A 106 -5.90 -0.80 20.45
N SER A 107 -4.69 -0.55 19.96
CA SER A 107 -3.42 -1.04 20.56
C SER A 107 -2.23 -0.19 20.04
N ASN A 108 -1.20 0.01 20.86
CA ASN A 108 -0.30 1.18 20.83
C ASN A 108 0.81 1.20 19.74
N GLY A 109 0.79 0.31 18.75
CA GLY A 109 1.79 0.29 17.67
C GLY A 109 1.30 0.94 16.36
N LEU A 110 0.19 0.44 15.81
CA LEU A 110 -0.20 0.70 14.41
C LEU A 110 -1.09 1.94 14.25
N LYS A 111 -1.98 2.24 15.20
CA LYS A 111 -2.81 3.46 15.16
C LYS A 111 -1.96 4.74 15.23
N GLY A 112 -0.83 4.69 15.94
CA GLY A 112 0.17 5.77 15.98
C GLY A 112 0.86 5.95 14.63
N PHE A 113 1.16 4.85 13.95
CA PHE A 113 1.75 4.86 12.61
C PHE A 113 0.81 5.46 11.55
N PHE A 114 -0.46 5.04 11.50
CA PHE A 114 -1.44 5.65 10.61
C PHE A 114 -1.67 7.12 10.94
N GLN A 115 -1.73 7.51 12.22
CA GLN A 115 -1.81 8.92 12.59
C GLN A 115 -0.55 9.70 12.18
N SER A 116 0.64 9.09 12.27
CA SER A 116 1.91 9.70 11.86
C SER A 116 1.94 9.92 10.35
N ILE A 117 1.60 8.90 9.55
CA ILE A 117 1.50 9.02 8.09
C ILE A 117 0.40 9.99 7.69
N LEU A 118 -0.79 9.92 8.29
CA LEU A 118 -1.88 10.84 7.97
C LEU A 118 -1.52 12.29 8.35
N ARG A 119 -0.82 12.52 9.46
CA ARG A 119 -0.27 13.84 9.80
C ARG A 119 0.75 14.28 8.76
N PHE A 120 1.69 13.40 8.38
CA PHE A 120 2.70 13.67 7.36
C PHE A 120 2.13 13.99 5.96
N LEU A 121 0.97 13.41 5.62
CA LEU A 121 0.23 13.70 4.39
C LEU A 121 -0.63 14.98 4.48
N ASN A 122 -1.01 15.41 5.69
CA ASN A 122 -1.83 16.61 5.93
C ASN A 122 -1.03 17.90 6.19
N VAL A 123 0.30 17.86 6.25
CA VAL A 123 1.11 19.08 6.36
C VAL A 123 1.12 19.79 5.00
N LYS A 124 0.39 20.91 4.93
CA LYS A 124 0.35 21.87 3.82
C LYS A 124 1.64 22.67 3.71
#